data_AF-M0DN57-F1
#
_entry.id   AF-M0DN57-F1
#
_cell.length_a   1.000
_cell.length_b   1.000
_cell.length_c   1.000
_cell.angle_alpha   90.00
_cell.angle_beta   90.00
_cell.angle_gamma   90.00
#
_symmetry.space_group_name_H-M   'P 1'
#
loop_
_entity.id
_entity.type
_entity.pdbx_description
1 polymer ?
#
loop_
_entity_poly.entity_id
_entity_poly.type
_entity_poly.pdbx_seq_one_letter_code
_entity_poly.pdbx_strand_id
1 'polypeptide(L)'
;MTDVTHAVTQSTLEAFAREYLDNLGATIREDGSRWHVRLPSHANVGFTDVHEFDIALDSEQEGLEDSVHVLTPESGFTQQLLDEASETAPVGQLALTEAVTDGTYQYPSWIRESDVDVVDATFNPYYDRTAVCVFVRIDIETVSEYQTQFLEAVTVDVESTEQLPNVTELLVDEFFTPGSDWPADPAEDVDDESGVSSEKLNTAITTGQKATVEGVRDEISEVRQSASRAADSEFEEYRQLQEQQINELQDEIGSLSTRLQKLSTEVDEPESPQQRVKALEKRKELKTEKAELEGELEETLQEKSRGYAQQQREIDRRHAIKVSTEPKAFTIVLYERGEITLELATGGRSTAVRAPYAVGVGVTDDVQCENCQKQLSGENPIRVVSGRICCQSCR
;
A
#
# COMPACT_ATOMS: atom_id res chain seq x y z
N MET A 1 -1.53 -13.05 -2.09
CA MET A 1 -1.17 -11.62 -2.10
C MET A 1 -1.00 -11.28 -3.56
N THR A 2 -1.91 -10.48 -4.07
CA THR A 2 -1.95 -10.07 -5.47
C THR A 2 -0.87 -9.04 -5.69
N ASP A 3 0.24 -9.46 -6.30
CA ASP A 3 1.33 -8.59 -6.80
C ASP A 3 0.87 -7.86 -8.08
N VAL A 4 -0.34 -7.29 -8.04
CA VAL A 4 -0.99 -6.64 -9.19
C VAL A 4 -1.17 -5.17 -8.84
N THR A 5 -0.14 -4.38 -9.09
CA THR A 5 -0.29 -2.93 -9.16
C THR A 5 -1.04 -2.60 -10.46
N HIS A 6 -2.33 -2.28 -10.38
CA HIS A 6 -3.09 -1.86 -11.57
C HIS A 6 -2.59 -0.50 -12.05
N ALA A 7 -2.10 -0.46 -13.29
CA ALA A 7 -1.65 0.79 -13.89
C ALA A 7 -2.85 1.70 -14.19
N VAL A 8 -2.79 2.96 -13.76
CA VAL A 8 -3.76 3.99 -14.15
C VAL A 8 -3.49 4.38 -15.59
N THR A 9 -4.13 3.69 -16.52
CA THR A 9 -4.07 4.01 -17.95
C THR A 9 -5.15 5.02 -18.32
N GLN A 10 -4.93 5.77 -19.40
CA GLN A 10 -5.93 6.68 -19.97
C GLN A 10 -7.27 5.98 -20.24
N SER A 11 -7.24 4.76 -20.80
CA SER A 11 -8.44 3.96 -21.05
C SER A 11 -9.19 3.57 -19.78
N THR A 12 -8.47 3.21 -18.71
CA THR A 12 -9.09 2.87 -17.42
C THR A 12 -9.74 4.11 -16.79
N LEU A 13 -9.08 5.27 -16.89
CA LEU A 13 -9.60 6.53 -16.41
C LEU A 13 -10.87 6.96 -17.17
N GLU A 14 -10.88 6.79 -18.49
CA GLU A 14 -12.06 7.05 -19.33
C GLU A 14 -13.22 6.13 -18.97
N ALA A 15 -12.97 4.83 -18.80
CA ALA A 15 -14.00 3.87 -18.38
C ALA A 15 -14.58 4.26 -17.02
N PHE A 16 -13.72 4.55 -16.03
CA PHE A 16 -14.13 5.01 -14.71
C PHE A 16 -14.97 6.29 -14.78
N ALA A 17 -14.50 7.31 -15.49
CA ALA A 17 -15.21 8.59 -15.57
C ALA A 17 -16.60 8.42 -16.21
N ARG A 18 -16.70 7.56 -17.24
CA ARG A 18 -17.97 7.23 -17.88
C ARG A 18 -18.93 6.56 -16.89
N GLU A 19 -18.50 5.48 -16.25
CA GLU A 19 -19.31 4.74 -15.28
C GLU A 19 -19.77 5.61 -14.10
N TYR A 20 -18.86 6.41 -13.54
CA TYR A 20 -19.18 7.31 -12.44
C TYR A 20 -20.24 8.35 -12.84
N LEU A 21 -20.07 8.99 -13.99
CA LEU A 21 -21.03 9.97 -14.51
C LEU A 21 -22.37 9.33 -14.87
N ASP A 22 -22.37 8.14 -15.46
CA ASP A 22 -23.59 7.38 -15.77
C ASP A 22 -24.35 6.98 -14.49
N ASN A 23 -23.62 6.58 -13.43
CA ASN A 23 -24.20 6.30 -12.10
C ASN A 23 -24.82 7.54 -11.44
N LEU A 24 -24.29 8.74 -11.73
CA LEU A 24 -24.92 10.01 -11.34
C LEU A 24 -26.15 10.37 -12.21
N GLY A 25 -26.47 9.58 -13.23
CA GLY A 25 -27.55 9.82 -14.18
C GLY A 25 -27.21 10.90 -15.22
N ALA A 26 -25.92 11.14 -15.48
CA ALA A 26 -25.47 12.08 -16.50
C ALA A 26 -25.83 11.58 -17.91
N THR A 27 -25.92 12.50 -18.85
CA THR A 27 -25.93 12.18 -20.28
C THR A 27 -24.61 12.59 -20.89
N ILE A 28 -23.90 11.63 -21.49
CA ILE A 28 -22.61 11.84 -22.15
C ILE A 28 -22.82 11.77 -23.67
N ARG A 29 -22.34 12.78 -24.40
CA ARG A 29 -22.27 12.76 -25.88
C ARG A 29 -20.82 12.86 -26.32
N GLU A 30 -20.37 11.86 -27.06
CA GLU A 30 -18.99 11.77 -27.52
C GLU A 30 -18.84 12.39 -28.91
N ASP A 31 -17.87 13.29 -29.08
CA ASP A 31 -17.43 13.87 -30.35
C ASP A 31 -15.91 13.76 -30.46
N GLY A 32 -15.44 12.61 -30.95
CA GLY A 32 -14.01 12.30 -31.05
C GLY A 32 -13.35 12.27 -29.67
N SER A 33 -12.40 13.18 -29.43
CA SER A 33 -11.66 13.30 -28.17
C SER A 33 -12.32 14.25 -27.16
N ARG A 34 -13.60 14.61 -27.37
CA ARG A 34 -14.35 15.52 -26.49
C ARG A 34 -15.68 14.90 -26.11
N TRP A 35 -16.02 14.96 -24.83
CA TRP A 35 -17.32 14.56 -24.32
C TRP A 35 -18.10 15.79 -23.86
N HIS A 36 -19.34 15.89 -24.30
CA HIS A 36 -20.30 16.85 -23.77
C HIS A 36 -21.12 16.17 -22.68
N VAL A 37 -20.94 16.61 -21.44
CA VAL A 37 -21.57 16.00 -20.26
C VAL A 37 -22.69 16.90 -19.75
N ARG A 38 -23.83 16.28 -19.47
CA ARG A 38 -24.96 16.95 -18.82
C ARG A 38 -25.38 16.20 -17.56
N LEU A 39 -25.22 16.85 -16.42
CA LEU A 39 -25.67 16.35 -15.12
C LEU A 39 -27.17 16.58 -14.92
N PRO A 40 -27.88 15.67 -14.25
CA PRO A 40 -29.26 15.92 -13.86
C PRO A 40 -29.32 16.95 -12.73
N SER A 41 -30.46 17.62 -12.57
CA SER A 41 -30.62 18.74 -11.62
C SER A 41 -30.48 18.38 -10.14
N HIS A 42 -30.49 17.08 -9.82
CA HIS A 42 -30.33 16.58 -8.45
C HIS A 42 -28.89 16.11 -8.16
N ALA A 43 -28.05 15.94 -9.18
CA ALA A 43 -26.64 15.64 -8.99
C ALA A 43 -25.93 16.94 -8.58
N ASN A 44 -25.23 16.86 -7.47
CA ASN A 44 -24.39 17.94 -6.95
C ASN A 44 -22.99 17.37 -6.80
N VAL A 45 -22.03 17.93 -7.53
CA VAL A 45 -20.66 17.44 -7.58
C VAL A 45 -19.68 18.55 -7.19
N GLY A 46 -18.61 18.20 -6.48
CA GLY A 46 -17.61 19.17 -5.99
C GLY A 46 -16.67 19.75 -7.06
N PHE A 47 -16.60 19.15 -8.26
CA PHE A 47 -15.66 19.53 -9.31
C PHE A 47 -16.20 20.55 -10.33
N THR A 48 -17.49 20.88 -10.30
CA THR A 48 -18.08 21.90 -11.20
C THR A 48 -19.35 22.53 -10.64
N ASP A 49 -19.51 23.83 -10.89
CA ASP A 49 -20.71 24.61 -10.50
C ASP A 49 -21.81 24.60 -11.59
N VAL A 50 -21.53 23.98 -12.75
CA VAL A 50 -22.44 23.96 -13.89
C VAL A 50 -22.92 22.54 -14.22
N HIS A 51 -24.18 22.42 -14.64
CA HIS A 51 -24.76 21.12 -15.03
C HIS A 51 -24.41 20.69 -16.46
N GLU A 52 -23.78 21.56 -17.26
CA GLU A 52 -23.35 21.27 -18.63
C GLU A 52 -21.90 21.74 -18.78
N PHE A 53 -21.01 20.81 -19.13
CA PHE A 53 -19.58 21.05 -19.29
C PHE A 53 -18.98 20.04 -20.27
N ASP A 54 -17.75 20.33 -20.71
CA ASP A 54 -17.05 19.47 -21.66
C ASP A 54 -15.84 18.81 -21.01
N ILE A 55 -15.57 17.56 -21.41
CA ILE A 55 -14.37 16.83 -21.02
C ILE A 55 -13.52 16.60 -22.27
N ALA A 56 -12.24 16.99 -22.24
CA ALA A 56 -11.25 16.70 -23.26
C ALA A 56 -10.39 15.51 -22.83
N LEU A 57 -10.21 14.52 -23.71
CA LEU A 57 -9.43 13.31 -23.46
C LEU A 57 -7.93 13.45 -23.80
N ASP A 58 -7.52 14.62 -24.31
CA ASP A 58 -6.13 14.89 -24.69
C ASP A 58 -5.68 16.27 -24.19
N SER A 59 -4.41 16.35 -23.84
CA SER A 59 -3.73 17.52 -23.28
C SER A 59 -3.26 18.54 -24.32
N GLU A 60 -3.27 18.19 -25.61
CA GLU A 60 -2.75 19.04 -26.70
C GLU A 60 -3.68 20.18 -27.16
N GLN A 61 -4.81 20.41 -26.48
CA GLN A 61 -5.72 21.50 -26.85
C GLN A 61 -5.26 22.85 -26.24
N GLU A 62 -4.44 23.59 -26.98
CA GLU A 62 -4.14 25.00 -26.65
C GLU A 62 -5.42 25.85 -26.65
N GLY A 63 -5.72 26.52 -25.54
CA GLY A 63 -6.80 27.50 -25.45
C GLY A 63 -8.17 26.93 -25.08
N LEU A 64 -8.22 25.91 -24.22
CA LEU A 64 -9.46 25.43 -23.62
C LEU A 64 -10.18 26.56 -22.88
N GLU A 65 -11.48 26.71 -23.14
CA GLU A 65 -12.37 27.61 -22.39
C GLU A 65 -12.47 27.12 -20.93
N ASP A 66 -12.75 28.04 -19.98
CA ASP A 66 -12.86 27.70 -18.54
C ASP A 66 -13.90 26.61 -18.22
N SER A 67 -14.79 26.28 -19.16
CA SER A 67 -15.81 25.23 -19.06
C SER A 67 -15.38 23.86 -19.60
N VAL A 68 -14.12 23.69 -20.01
CA VAL A 68 -13.59 22.42 -20.50
C VAL A 68 -12.60 21.82 -19.51
N HIS A 69 -12.90 20.62 -19.04
CA HIS A 69 -12.07 19.85 -18.12
C HIS A 69 -11.21 18.86 -18.90
N VAL A 70 -9.94 18.72 -18.53
CA VAL A 70 -9.03 17.73 -19.16
C VAL A 70 -9.05 16.45 -18.34
N LEU A 71 -9.28 15.29 -18.97
CA LEU A 71 -9.23 13.98 -18.33
C LEU A 71 -7.95 13.26 -18.74
N THR A 72 -6.86 13.55 -18.02
CA THR A 72 -5.60 12.78 -18.07
C THR A 72 -5.19 12.39 -16.66
N PRO A 73 -4.35 11.36 -16.44
CA PRO A 73 -3.97 10.92 -15.10
C PRO A 73 -3.39 12.04 -14.20
N GLU A 74 -2.67 12.98 -14.80
CA GLU A 74 -2.02 14.09 -14.09
C GLU A 74 -2.89 15.36 -13.97
N SER A 75 -4.09 15.37 -14.57
CA SER A 75 -4.92 16.57 -14.58
C SER A 75 -5.54 16.85 -13.20
N GLY A 76 -5.71 18.13 -12.86
CA GLY A 76 -6.38 18.52 -11.62
C GLY A 76 -7.85 18.08 -11.55
N PHE A 77 -8.52 18.01 -12.71
CA PHE A 77 -9.89 17.51 -12.80
C PHE A 77 -9.98 16.03 -12.45
N THR A 78 -9.05 15.20 -12.93
CA THR A 78 -8.98 13.78 -12.57
C THR A 78 -8.85 13.58 -11.07
N GLN A 79 -7.97 14.34 -10.42
CA GLN A 79 -7.81 14.27 -8.96
C GLN A 79 -9.11 14.64 -8.23
N GLN A 80 -9.75 15.74 -8.63
CA GLN A 80 -11.04 16.15 -8.05
C GLN A 80 -12.15 15.11 -8.26
N LEU A 81 -12.21 14.49 -9.44
CA LEU A 81 -13.18 13.45 -9.76
C LEU A 81 -12.97 12.20 -8.89
N LEU A 82 -11.72 11.77 -8.71
CA LEU A 82 -11.37 10.63 -7.87
C LEU A 82 -11.63 10.91 -6.39
N ASP A 83 -11.28 12.10 -5.92
CA ASP A 83 -11.54 12.53 -4.53
C ASP A 83 -13.05 12.50 -4.24
N GLU A 84 -13.86 13.13 -5.10
CA GLU A 84 -15.33 13.14 -4.98
C GLU A 84 -15.91 11.72 -4.97
N ALA A 85 -15.48 10.87 -5.91
CA ALA A 85 -15.96 9.50 -6.01
C ALA A 85 -15.62 8.69 -4.75
N SER A 86 -14.42 8.89 -4.18
CA SER A 86 -13.97 8.20 -2.97
C SER A 86 -14.78 8.59 -1.73
N GLU A 87 -15.33 9.81 -1.67
CA GLU A 87 -16.13 10.29 -0.55
C GLU A 87 -17.63 9.93 -0.66
N THR A 88 -18.14 9.76 -1.88
CA THR A 88 -19.58 9.67 -2.13
C THR A 88 -20.18 8.29 -1.80
N ALA A 89 -19.44 7.20 -2.04
CA ALA A 89 -19.95 5.84 -1.88
C ALA A 89 -18.90 4.87 -1.28
N PRO A 90 -18.54 5.02 0.00
CA PRO A 90 -17.52 4.18 0.63
C PRO A 90 -18.00 2.76 0.98
N VAL A 91 -19.31 2.47 0.80
CA VAL A 91 -19.92 1.19 1.15
C VAL A 91 -20.62 0.61 -0.06
N GLY A 92 -20.20 -0.58 -0.48
CA GLY A 92 -20.83 -1.35 -1.55
C GLY A 92 -21.42 -2.67 -1.04
N GLN A 93 -22.23 -3.32 -1.89
CA GLN A 93 -22.74 -4.66 -1.65
C GLN A 93 -22.71 -5.46 -2.94
N LEU A 94 -22.35 -6.73 -2.85
CA LEU A 94 -22.26 -7.66 -3.97
C LEU A 94 -22.69 -9.06 -3.54
N ALA A 95 -23.30 -9.80 -4.45
CA ALA A 95 -23.56 -11.23 -4.29
C ALA A 95 -22.76 -12.03 -5.33
N LEU A 96 -22.03 -13.04 -4.85
CA LEU A 96 -21.31 -14.03 -5.64
C LEU A 96 -22.14 -15.31 -5.67
N THR A 97 -22.94 -15.44 -6.73
CA THR A 97 -23.79 -16.61 -6.99
C THR A 97 -23.26 -17.42 -8.16
N GLU A 98 -23.75 -18.64 -8.35
CA GLU A 98 -23.39 -19.47 -9.50
C GLU A 98 -23.54 -18.74 -10.85
N ALA A 99 -24.56 -17.88 -10.99
CA ALA A 99 -24.81 -17.09 -12.20
C ALA A 99 -23.61 -16.20 -12.57
N VAL A 100 -22.90 -15.68 -11.56
CA VAL A 100 -21.73 -14.82 -11.73
C VAL A 100 -20.55 -15.58 -12.33
N THR A 101 -20.46 -16.89 -12.10
CA THR A 101 -19.37 -17.72 -12.64
C THR A 101 -19.61 -18.22 -14.05
N ASP A 102 -20.82 -18.09 -14.61
CA ASP A 102 -21.23 -18.62 -15.93
C ASP A 102 -20.72 -20.07 -16.17
N GLY A 103 -20.81 -20.92 -15.13
CA GLY A 103 -20.34 -22.31 -15.17
C GLY A 103 -18.81 -22.50 -15.20
N THR A 104 -18.03 -21.41 -15.06
CA THR A 104 -16.57 -21.43 -14.99
C THR A 104 -16.11 -21.49 -13.54
N TYR A 105 -15.79 -22.69 -13.07
CA TYR A 105 -15.34 -22.91 -11.68
C TYR A 105 -13.83 -22.86 -11.53
N GLN A 106 -13.38 -22.42 -10.34
CA GLN A 106 -11.98 -22.43 -9.96
C GLN A 106 -11.57 -23.84 -9.50
N TYR A 107 -10.89 -24.58 -10.37
CA TYR A 107 -10.39 -25.90 -9.99
C TYR A 107 -9.17 -25.82 -9.06
N PRO A 108 -9.07 -26.65 -8.01
CA PRO A 108 -7.92 -26.68 -7.12
C PRO A 108 -6.69 -27.30 -7.77
N SER A 109 -5.51 -27.08 -7.19
CA SER A 109 -4.22 -27.56 -7.74
C SER A 109 -4.18 -29.07 -7.97
N TRP A 110 -4.80 -29.86 -7.10
CA TRP A 110 -4.86 -31.31 -7.25
C TRP A 110 -5.72 -31.81 -8.43
N ILE A 111 -6.55 -30.96 -9.02
CA ILE A 111 -7.17 -31.16 -10.35
C ILE A 111 -6.26 -30.60 -11.44
N ARG A 112 -5.82 -29.34 -11.32
CA ARG A 112 -5.07 -28.63 -12.38
C ARG A 112 -3.74 -29.32 -12.73
N GLU A 113 -3.09 -29.95 -11.76
CA GLU A 113 -1.82 -30.67 -11.93
C GLU A 113 -2.01 -32.16 -12.23
N SER A 114 -3.25 -32.60 -12.42
CA SER A 114 -3.58 -33.99 -12.76
C SER A 114 -3.69 -34.20 -14.28
N ASP A 115 -3.49 -35.44 -14.72
CA ASP A 115 -3.73 -35.88 -16.10
C ASP A 115 -5.23 -36.21 -16.39
N VAL A 116 -6.15 -35.78 -15.51
CA VAL A 116 -7.59 -36.05 -15.63
C VAL A 116 -8.30 -34.84 -16.24
N ASP A 117 -9.21 -35.07 -17.17
CA ASP A 117 -10.03 -34.01 -17.75
C ASP A 117 -11.29 -33.82 -16.91
N VAL A 118 -11.63 -32.58 -16.55
CA VAL A 118 -12.95 -32.25 -16.02
C VAL A 118 -13.91 -32.09 -17.20
N VAL A 119 -14.86 -33.01 -17.33
CA VAL A 119 -15.82 -33.03 -18.45
C VAL A 119 -17.12 -32.31 -18.12
N ASP A 120 -17.49 -32.26 -16.85
CA ASP A 120 -18.63 -31.50 -16.36
C ASP A 120 -18.38 -31.08 -14.90
N ALA A 121 -19.01 -29.99 -14.49
CA ALA A 121 -18.95 -29.48 -13.14
C ALA A 121 -20.32 -28.93 -12.76
N THR A 122 -20.84 -29.36 -11.61
CA THR A 122 -22.13 -28.90 -11.10
C THR A 122 -21.99 -28.47 -9.66
N PHE A 123 -22.31 -27.20 -9.39
CA PHE A 123 -22.36 -26.67 -8.04
C PHE A 123 -23.76 -26.83 -7.45
N ASN A 124 -23.82 -27.18 -6.16
CA ASN A 124 -25.06 -27.26 -5.40
C ASN A 124 -24.93 -26.35 -4.17
N PRO A 125 -25.54 -25.14 -4.17
CA PRO A 125 -25.49 -24.23 -3.04
C PRO A 125 -26.29 -24.79 -1.86
N TYR A 126 -25.78 -24.61 -0.64
CA TYR A 126 -26.45 -25.04 0.60
C TYR A 126 -26.87 -23.85 1.47
N TYR A 127 -26.02 -22.83 1.55
CA TYR A 127 -26.26 -21.62 2.34
C TYR A 127 -25.33 -20.49 1.89
N ASP A 128 -25.71 -19.27 2.24
CA ASP A 128 -24.89 -18.09 1.96
C ASP A 128 -24.02 -17.73 3.16
N ARG A 129 -22.88 -17.12 2.85
CA ARG A 129 -21.94 -16.56 3.82
C ARG A 129 -21.70 -15.11 3.53
N THR A 130 -21.25 -14.37 4.55
CA THR A 130 -20.91 -12.96 4.39
C THR A 130 -19.42 -12.77 4.60
N ALA A 131 -18.79 -12.09 3.65
CA ALA A 131 -17.45 -11.57 3.75
C ALA A 131 -17.46 -10.05 3.58
N VAL A 132 -16.34 -9.41 3.92
CA VAL A 132 -16.13 -7.99 3.71
C VAL A 132 -14.82 -7.83 2.97
N CYS A 133 -14.87 -7.24 1.78
CA CYS A 133 -13.70 -6.74 1.08
C CYS A 133 -13.42 -5.32 1.56
N VAL A 134 -12.25 -5.07 2.14
CA VAL A 134 -11.86 -3.76 2.69
C VAL A 134 -10.68 -3.22 1.90
N PHE A 135 -10.77 -1.96 1.50
CA PHE A 135 -9.66 -1.19 0.94
C PHE A 135 -9.00 -0.39 2.05
N VAL A 136 -7.71 -0.64 2.26
CA VAL A 136 -6.94 -0.02 3.35
C VAL A 136 -5.82 0.79 2.74
N ARG A 137 -5.84 2.10 3.00
CA ARG A 137 -4.72 2.98 2.69
C ARG A 137 -3.64 2.82 3.75
N ILE A 138 -2.41 2.60 3.31
CA ILE A 138 -1.23 2.52 4.16
C ILE A 138 -0.30 3.67 3.80
N ASP A 139 -0.14 4.59 4.75
CA ASP A 139 0.74 5.75 4.64
C ASP A 139 2.03 5.47 5.42
N ILE A 140 3.18 5.56 4.74
CA ILE A 140 4.50 5.51 5.37
C ILE A 140 5.14 6.89 5.29
N GLU A 141 5.21 7.57 6.43
CA GLU A 141 5.87 8.87 6.58
C GLU A 141 7.35 8.68 6.95
N THR A 142 8.23 9.35 6.20
CA THR A 142 9.66 9.45 6.50
C THR A 142 10.11 10.91 6.46
N VAL A 143 11.18 11.27 7.18
CA VAL A 143 11.75 12.63 7.12
C VAL A 143 12.46 12.92 5.80
N SER A 144 12.78 11.88 5.02
CA SER A 144 13.51 11.97 3.76
C SER A 144 12.65 12.44 2.55
N GLU A 145 11.57 13.19 2.77
CA GLU A 145 10.58 13.62 1.75
C GLU A 145 9.80 12.49 1.05
N TYR A 146 10.14 11.23 1.25
CA TYR A 146 9.41 10.10 0.69
C TYR A 146 8.21 9.75 1.58
N GLN A 147 7.02 10.17 1.18
CA GLN A 147 5.77 9.52 1.59
C GLN A 147 5.49 8.41 0.59
N THR A 148 5.42 7.16 1.08
CA THR A 148 4.94 6.04 0.25
C THR A 148 3.52 5.73 0.66
N GLN A 149 2.63 5.61 -0.32
CA GLN A 149 1.23 5.31 -0.12
C GLN A 149 0.89 4.01 -0.85
N PHE A 150 0.25 3.09 -0.13
CA PHE A 150 -0.32 1.88 -0.71
C PHE A 150 -1.83 1.91 -0.52
N LEU A 151 -2.55 1.33 -1.47
CA LEU A 151 -3.97 1.02 -1.33
C LEU A 151 -4.13 -0.46 -1.61
N GLU A 152 -4.51 -1.20 -0.58
CA GLU A 152 -4.51 -2.65 -0.61
C GLU A 152 -5.91 -3.17 -0.27
N ALA A 153 -6.35 -4.19 -1.00
CA ALA A 153 -7.63 -4.84 -0.80
C ALA A 153 -7.43 -6.14 -0.01
N VAL A 154 -8.35 -6.44 0.89
CA VAL A 154 -8.40 -7.74 1.57
C VAL A 154 -9.83 -8.14 1.85
N THR A 155 -10.17 -9.37 1.49
CA THR A 155 -11.47 -9.97 1.81
C THR A 155 -11.36 -10.87 3.02
N VAL A 156 -12.24 -10.66 4.00
CA VAL A 156 -12.30 -11.44 5.24
C VAL A 156 -13.70 -11.97 5.45
N ASP A 157 -13.84 -13.27 5.70
CA ASP A 157 -15.10 -13.89 6.09
C ASP A 157 -15.54 -13.40 7.48
N VAL A 158 -16.79 -12.96 7.59
CA VAL A 158 -17.30 -12.28 8.79
C VAL A 158 -17.40 -13.23 9.99
N GLU A 159 -17.72 -14.51 9.77
CA GLU A 159 -17.90 -15.45 10.88
C GLU A 159 -16.62 -16.12 11.32
N SER A 160 -15.78 -16.53 10.38
CA SER A 160 -14.53 -17.26 10.65
C SER A 160 -13.33 -16.34 10.83
N THR A 161 -13.41 -15.09 10.36
CA THR A 161 -12.28 -14.13 10.28
C THR A 161 -11.11 -14.60 9.40
N GLU A 162 -11.34 -15.62 8.57
CA GLU A 162 -10.36 -16.11 7.61
C GLU A 162 -10.26 -15.17 6.40
N GLN A 163 -9.05 -15.03 5.87
CA GLN A 163 -8.83 -14.27 4.64
C GLN A 163 -9.28 -15.10 3.44
N LEU A 164 -9.96 -14.45 2.51
CA LEU A 164 -10.43 -15.04 1.25
C LEU A 164 -9.63 -14.43 0.08
N PRO A 165 -8.38 -14.87 -0.15
CA PRO A 165 -7.52 -14.27 -1.17
C PRO A 165 -8.16 -14.38 -2.55
N ASN A 166 -8.68 -15.55 -2.94
CA ASN A 166 -9.29 -15.76 -4.26
C ASN A 166 -10.50 -14.85 -4.53
N VAL A 167 -11.28 -14.53 -3.49
CA VAL A 167 -12.37 -13.55 -3.60
C VAL A 167 -11.80 -12.15 -3.77
N THR A 168 -10.73 -11.82 -3.04
CA THR A 168 -10.04 -10.54 -3.21
C THR A 168 -9.52 -10.38 -4.64
N GLU A 169 -8.83 -11.38 -5.19
CA GLU A 169 -8.31 -11.32 -6.57
C GLU A 169 -9.46 -11.19 -7.57
N LEU A 170 -10.50 -12.03 -7.44
CA LEU A 170 -11.69 -11.96 -8.30
C LEU A 170 -12.33 -10.56 -8.29
N LEU A 171 -12.51 -9.97 -7.11
CA LEU A 171 -13.15 -8.67 -7.01
C LEU A 171 -12.26 -7.56 -7.57
N VAL A 172 -10.97 -7.58 -7.28
CA VAL A 172 -10.03 -6.55 -7.76
C VAL A 172 -9.83 -6.65 -9.27
N ASP A 173 -9.67 -7.86 -9.81
CA ASP A 173 -9.37 -8.06 -11.23
C ASP A 173 -10.60 -7.87 -12.11
N GLU A 174 -11.77 -8.33 -11.66
CA GLU A 174 -12.97 -8.36 -12.49
C GLU A 174 -13.99 -7.31 -12.06
N PHE A 175 -14.37 -7.26 -10.78
CA PHE A 175 -15.51 -6.43 -10.34
C PHE A 175 -15.17 -4.93 -10.20
N PHE A 176 -14.01 -4.61 -9.62
CA PHE A 176 -13.57 -3.24 -9.38
C PHE A 176 -12.80 -2.64 -10.56
N THR A 177 -12.56 -3.41 -11.62
CA THR A 177 -11.92 -2.93 -12.85
C THR A 177 -12.95 -2.14 -13.68
N PRO A 178 -12.74 -0.84 -13.92
CA PRO A 178 -13.66 -0.05 -14.74
C PRO A 178 -13.73 -0.59 -16.17
N GLY A 179 -14.94 -0.65 -16.72
CA GLY A 179 -15.23 -1.15 -18.06
C GLY A 179 -15.29 -2.68 -18.16
N SER A 180 -15.32 -3.40 -17.03
CA SER A 180 -15.55 -4.84 -17.05
C SER A 180 -17.01 -5.15 -17.34
N ASP A 181 -17.25 -6.13 -18.22
CA ASP A 181 -18.60 -6.63 -18.53
C ASP A 181 -19.10 -7.60 -17.43
N TRP A 182 -18.74 -7.36 -16.17
CA TRP A 182 -19.12 -8.25 -15.08
C TRP A 182 -20.65 -8.34 -15.00
N PRO A 183 -21.23 -9.55 -14.86
CA PRO A 183 -22.66 -9.71 -14.68
C PRO A 183 -23.05 -9.20 -13.29
N ALA A 184 -23.18 -7.88 -13.19
CA ALA A 184 -23.78 -7.22 -12.05
C ALA A 184 -25.29 -7.37 -12.19
N ASP A 185 -25.82 -8.55 -11.86
CA ASP A 185 -27.17 -8.52 -11.30
C ASP A 185 -27.03 -7.82 -9.95
N PRO A 186 -27.58 -6.60 -9.77
CA PRO A 186 -27.65 -6.01 -8.45
C PRO A 186 -28.36 -7.04 -7.59
N ALA A 187 -27.78 -7.39 -6.44
CA ALA A 187 -28.33 -8.41 -5.57
C ALA A 187 -29.82 -8.08 -5.34
N GLU A 188 -30.71 -8.82 -6.01
CA GLU A 188 -32.15 -8.57 -5.97
C GLU A 188 -32.56 -8.66 -4.51
N ASP A 189 -33.05 -7.54 -3.96
CA ASP A 189 -33.59 -7.42 -2.61
C ASP A 189 -32.87 -8.33 -1.61
N VAL A 190 -31.58 -8.08 -1.36
CA VAL A 190 -30.99 -8.55 -0.11
C VAL A 190 -31.77 -7.82 0.96
N ASP A 191 -32.73 -8.50 1.56
CA ASP A 191 -33.46 -8.04 2.73
C ASP A 191 -32.44 -7.34 3.64
N ASP A 192 -32.76 -6.12 4.07
CA ASP A 192 -31.97 -5.24 4.96
C ASP A 192 -31.57 -5.94 6.30
N GLU A 193 -31.96 -7.22 6.44
CA GLU A 193 -31.56 -8.22 7.41
C GLU A 193 -30.34 -9.06 6.96
N SER A 194 -29.31 -8.47 6.35
CA SER A 194 -27.98 -9.09 6.51
C SER A 194 -27.67 -9.06 8.01
N GLY A 195 -28.01 -10.14 8.72
CA GLY A 195 -28.04 -10.26 10.19
C GLY A 195 -26.66 -10.20 10.84
N VAL A 196 -25.69 -9.61 10.16
CA VAL A 196 -24.34 -9.36 10.62
C VAL A 196 -24.36 -8.19 11.59
N SER A 197 -24.02 -8.47 12.84
CA SER A 197 -23.88 -7.40 13.82
C SER A 197 -22.74 -6.46 13.44
N SER A 198 -22.90 -5.18 13.75
CA SER A 198 -21.86 -4.15 13.56
C SER A 198 -20.54 -4.53 14.26
N GLU A 199 -20.60 -5.27 15.36
CA GLU A 199 -19.43 -5.79 16.07
C GLU A 199 -18.64 -6.81 15.24
N LYS A 200 -19.33 -7.73 14.55
CA LYS A 200 -18.68 -8.70 13.65
C LYS A 200 -18.07 -8.02 12.43
N LEU A 201 -18.79 -7.08 11.83
CA LEU A 201 -18.29 -6.23 10.74
C LEU A 201 -17.03 -5.47 11.14
N ASN A 202 -17.05 -4.77 12.28
CA ASN A 202 -15.88 -4.06 12.79
C ASN A 202 -14.70 -4.99 13.07
N THR A 203 -14.96 -6.21 13.55
CA THR A 203 -13.93 -7.22 13.79
C THR A 203 -13.31 -7.69 12.48
N ALA A 204 -14.12 -7.98 11.46
CA ALA A 204 -13.66 -8.35 10.12
C ALA A 204 -12.83 -7.22 9.50
N ILE A 205 -13.31 -5.96 9.56
CA ILE A 205 -12.59 -4.79 9.07
C ILE A 205 -11.23 -4.63 9.77
N THR A 206 -11.21 -4.69 11.10
CA THR A 206 -9.96 -4.57 11.88
C THR A 206 -9.00 -5.73 11.58
N THR A 207 -9.53 -6.92 11.33
CA THR A 207 -8.73 -8.08 10.93
C THR A 207 -8.14 -7.89 9.54
N GLY A 208 -8.94 -7.40 8.60
CA GLY A 208 -8.50 -6.99 7.27
C GLY A 208 -7.36 -5.98 7.35
N GLN A 209 -7.55 -4.86 8.06
CA GLN A 209 -6.50 -3.84 8.25
C GLN A 209 -5.16 -4.42 8.73
N LYS A 210 -5.19 -5.35 9.68
CA LYS A 210 -3.96 -5.99 10.18
C LYS A 210 -3.33 -6.90 9.12
N ALA A 211 -4.15 -7.66 8.41
CA ALA A 211 -3.69 -8.52 7.32
C ALA A 211 -3.02 -7.70 6.20
N THR A 212 -3.59 -6.54 5.86
CA THR A 212 -3.02 -5.63 4.88
C THR A 212 -1.62 -5.15 5.26
N VAL A 213 -1.40 -4.74 6.52
CA VAL A 213 -0.08 -4.31 7.01
C VAL A 213 0.94 -5.45 6.98
N GLU A 214 0.51 -6.66 7.32
CA GLU A 214 1.39 -7.83 7.23
C GLU A 214 1.73 -8.14 5.76
N GLY A 215 0.81 -7.86 4.84
CA GLY A 215 1.03 -8.09 3.42
C GLY A 215 2.11 -7.20 2.81
N VAL A 216 2.16 -5.93 3.20
CA VAL A 216 3.19 -4.97 2.73
C VAL A 216 4.41 -4.88 3.66
N ARG A 217 4.63 -5.91 4.48
CA ARG A 217 5.66 -5.89 5.53
C ARG A 217 7.06 -5.77 4.95
N ASP A 218 7.31 -6.39 3.81
CA ASP A 218 8.62 -6.39 3.17
C ASP A 218 8.93 -5.00 2.61
N GLU A 219 7.98 -4.34 1.97
CA GLU A 219 8.06 -2.97 1.48
C GLU A 219 8.26 -1.98 2.64
N ILE A 220 7.51 -2.13 3.73
CA ILE A 220 7.74 -1.34 4.96
C ILE A 220 9.17 -1.55 5.47
N SER A 221 9.68 -2.79 5.44
CA SER A 221 11.04 -3.12 5.88
C SER A 221 12.10 -2.48 4.98
N GLU A 222 11.87 -2.44 3.67
CA GLU A 222 12.75 -1.76 2.72
C GLU A 222 12.82 -0.25 2.98
N VAL A 223 11.65 0.40 3.20
CA VAL A 223 11.59 1.82 3.56
C VAL A 223 12.32 2.07 4.89
N ARG A 224 12.15 1.21 5.90
CA ARG A 224 12.92 1.29 7.16
C ARG A 224 14.42 1.19 6.93
N GLN A 225 14.87 0.26 6.10
CA GLN A 225 16.28 0.07 5.81
C GLN A 225 16.85 1.26 5.04
N SER A 226 16.07 1.87 4.15
CA SER A 226 16.44 3.09 3.44
C SER A 226 16.62 4.26 4.42
N ALA A 227 15.63 4.48 5.30
CA ALA A 227 15.68 5.54 6.31
C ALA A 227 16.86 5.36 7.29
N SER A 228 17.14 4.12 7.73
CA SER A 228 18.30 3.82 8.57
C SER A 228 19.62 4.13 7.87
N ARG A 229 19.74 3.84 6.57
CA ARG A 229 20.94 4.19 5.79
C ARG A 229 21.11 5.70 5.65
N ALA A 230 20.02 6.44 5.48
CA ALA A 230 20.05 7.90 5.46
C ALA A 230 20.49 8.47 6.83
N ALA A 231 19.99 7.92 7.92
CA ALA A 231 20.40 8.26 9.29
C ALA A 231 21.90 8.04 9.52
N ASP A 232 22.40 6.87 9.11
CA ASP A 232 23.83 6.53 9.23
C ASP A 232 24.70 7.49 8.40
N SER A 233 24.26 7.85 7.19
CA SER A 233 24.96 8.83 6.33
C SER A 233 25.02 10.21 6.99
N GLU A 234 23.89 10.72 7.49
CA GLU A 234 23.83 12.01 8.16
C GLU A 234 24.68 12.02 9.45
N PHE A 235 24.70 10.90 10.17
CA PHE A 235 25.54 10.78 11.36
C PHE A 235 27.03 10.78 11.02
N GLU A 236 27.43 10.13 9.93
CA GLU A 236 28.82 10.16 9.48
C GLU A 236 29.24 11.56 8.99
N GLU A 237 28.35 12.28 8.29
CA GLU A 237 28.56 13.70 7.94
C GLU A 237 28.74 14.57 9.19
N TYR A 238 27.90 14.38 10.21
CA TYR A 238 28.05 15.07 11.49
C TYR A 238 29.41 14.76 12.14
N ARG A 239 29.85 13.50 12.16
CA ARG A 239 31.16 13.12 12.71
C ARG A 239 32.31 13.80 11.98
N GLN A 240 32.27 13.85 10.65
CA GLN A 240 33.29 14.51 9.84
C GLN A 240 33.34 16.02 10.16
N LEU A 241 32.17 16.66 10.30
CA LEU A 241 32.09 18.07 10.66
C LEU A 241 32.66 18.34 12.06
N GLN A 242 32.39 17.48 13.03
CA GLN A 242 32.98 17.58 14.38
C GLN A 242 34.50 17.37 14.36
N GLU A 243 35.02 16.47 13.52
CA GLU A 243 36.47 16.29 13.36
C GLU A 243 37.15 17.51 12.74
N GLN A 244 36.52 18.14 11.75
CA GLN A 244 36.99 19.40 11.20
C GLN A 244 37.03 20.49 12.29
N GLN A 245 35.96 20.63 13.07
CA GLN A 245 35.88 21.62 14.15
C GLN A 245 36.98 21.41 15.20
N ILE A 246 37.26 20.16 15.60
CA ILE A 246 38.36 19.84 16.52
C ILE A 246 39.70 20.32 15.96
N ASN A 247 39.98 20.07 14.68
CA ASN A 247 41.23 20.48 14.05
C ASN A 247 41.35 22.01 13.99
N GLU A 248 40.27 22.70 13.63
CA GLU A 248 40.23 24.17 13.59
C GLU A 248 40.51 24.78 14.97
N LEU A 249 39.87 24.26 16.03
CA LEU A 249 40.11 24.69 17.41
C LEU A 249 41.57 24.45 17.83
N GLN A 250 42.14 23.27 17.49
CA GLN A 250 43.54 22.96 17.80
C GLN A 250 44.52 23.90 17.10
N ASP A 251 44.29 24.20 15.83
CA ASP A 251 45.12 25.13 15.05
C ASP A 251 45.04 26.55 15.61
N GLU A 252 43.83 27.00 15.98
CA GLU A 252 43.63 28.33 16.56
C GLU A 252 44.29 28.46 17.94
N ILE A 253 44.12 27.47 18.83
CA ILE A 253 44.81 27.39 20.11
C ILE A 253 46.35 27.39 19.93
N GLY A 254 46.86 26.68 18.92
CA GLY A 254 48.28 26.68 18.55
C GLY A 254 48.77 28.07 18.12
N SER A 255 47.96 28.77 17.32
CA SER A 255 48.23 30.14 16.87
C SER A 255 48.25 31.13 18.04
N LEU A 256 47.28 31.06 18.96
CA LEU A 256 47.19 31.88 20.16
C LEU A 256 48.35 31.62 21.11
N SER A 257 48.76 30.35 21.26
CA SER A 257 49.93 29.96 22.05
C SER A 257 51.21 30.59 21.51
N THR A 258 51.38 30.60 20.18
CA THR A 258 52.52 31.24 19.51
C THR A 258 52.50 32.77 19.70
N ARG A 259 51.32 33.40 19.58
CA ARG A 259 51.15 34.86 19.82
C ARG A 259 51.43 35.23 21.27
N LEU A 260 50.95 34.44 22.23
CA LEU A 260 51.22 34.61 23.66
C LEU A 260 52.71 34.47 23.99
N GLN A 261 53.43 33.57 23.31
CA GLN A 261 54.86 33.41 23.50
C GLN A 261 55.63 34.65 23.01
N LYS A 262 55.28 35.20 21.84
CA LYS A 262 55.85 36.47 21.34
C LYS A 262 55.59 37.64 22.29
N LEU A 263 54.35 37.77 22.78
CA LEU A 263 53.98 38.78 23.77
C LEU A 263 54.70 38.61 25.11
N SER A 264 55.05 37.38 25.51
CA SER A 264 55.86 37.17 26.70
C SER A 264 57.25 37.78 26.54
N THR A 265 57.88 37.59 25.37
CA THR A 265 59.17 38.21 25.06
C THR A 265 59.10 39.74 25.07
N GLU A 266 58.04 40.34 24.51
CA GLU A 266 57.82 41.80 24.53
C GLU A 266 57.58 42.37 25.94
N VAL A 267 57.00 41.58 26.85
CA VAL A 267 56.81 41.97 28.26
C VAL A 267 58.11 41.89 29.06
N ASP A 268 58.97 40.92 28.74
CA ASP A 268 60.25 40.67 29.41
C ASP A 268 61.34 41.65 28.94
N GLU A 269 61.29 42.12 27.69
CA GLU A 269 62.19 43.13 27.09
C GLU A 269 61.44 44.39 26.56
N PRO A 270 60.83 45.22 27.42
CA PRO A 270 60.02 46.35 26.95
C PRO A 270 60.88 47.56 26.59
N GLU A 271 60.63 48.18 25.43
CA GLU A 271 61.31 49.44 25.04
C GLU A 271 60.79 50.65 25.85
N SER A 272 59.62 50.55 26.48
CA SER A 272 59.06 51.59 27.36
C SER A 272 58.04 51.05 28.39
N PRO A 273 57.83 51.76 29.52
CA PRO A 273 56.81 51.40 30.51
C PRO A 273 55.39 51.36 29.96
N GLN A 274 55.06 52.21 28.98
CA GLN A 274 53.74 52.26 28.34
C GLN A 274 53.50 51.07 27.41
N GLN A 275 54.52 50.62 26.66
CA GLN A 275 54.42 49.38 25.86
C GLN A 275 54.25 48.14 26.74
N ARG A 276 54.91 48.09 27.90
CA ARG A 276 54.76 46.98 28.86
C ARG A 276 53.33 46.81 29.35
N VAL A 277 52.63 47.90 29.67
CA VAL A 277 51.22 47.85 30.13
C VAL A 277 50.31 47.33 29.02
N LYS A 278 50.45 47.87 27.79
CA LYS A 278 49.65 47.41 26.64
C LYS A 278 49.90 45.93 26.31
N ALA A 279 51.15 45.47 26.39
CA ALA A 279 51.49 44.06 26.16
C ALA A 279 50.89 43.15 27.24
N LEU A 280 50.81 43.59 28.50
CA LEU A 280 50.14 42.85 29.58
C LEU A 280 48.62 42.76 29.39
N GLU A 281 47.97 43.85 28.97
CA GLU A 281 46.53 43.85 28.65
C GLU A 281 46.22 42.87 27.52
N LYS A 282 46.95 42.97 26.41
CA LYS A 282 46.77 42.08 25.25
C LYS A 282 47.09 40.62 25.57
N ARG A 283 48.09 40.36 26.42
CA ARG A 283 48.39 39.01 26.92
C ARG A 283 47.23 38.45 27.77
N LYS A 284 46.55 39.29 28.55
CA LYS A 284 45.39 38.87 29.34
C LYS A 284 44.22 38.51 28.42
N GLU A 285 43.93 39.33 27.43
CA GLU A 285 42.88 39.07 26.43
C GLU A 285 43.10 37.74 25.70
N LEU A 286 44.28 37.54 25.11
CA LEU A 286 44.59 36.29 24.38
C LEU A 286 44.61 35.06 25.29
N LYS A 287 44.89 35.22 26.59
CA LYS A 287 44.79 34.11 27.55
C LYS A 287 43.35 33.71 27.81
N THR A 288 42.45 34.69 27.89
CA THR A 288 41.02 34.43 28.07
C THR A 288 40.47 33.73 26.84
N GLU A 289 40.71 34.27 25.65
CA GLU A 289 40.29 33.68 24.36
C GLU A 289 40.82 32.25 24.20
N LYS A 290 42.10 32.03 24.51
CA LYS A 290 42.68 30.67 24.48
C LYS A 290 41.97 29.72 25.45
N ALA A 291 41.66 30.17 26.67
CA ALA A 291 40.99 29.33 27.66
C ALA A 291 39.54 29.00 27.25
N GLU A 292 38.86 29.92 26.57
CA GLU A 292 37.53 29.69 25.98
C GLU A 292 37.59 28.59 24.92
N LEU A 293 38.51 28.70 23.94
CA LEU A 293 38.70 27.68 22.91
C LEU A 293 39.15 26.32 23.45
N GLU A 294 40.02 26.30 24.47
CA GLU A 294 40.42 25.06 25.16
C GLU A 294 39.20 24.39 25.84
N GLY A 295 38.28 25.19 26.40
CA GLY A 295 37.03 24.70 26.97
C GLY A 295 36.09 24.10 25.92
N GLU A 296 35.89 24.79 24.79
CA GLU A 296 35.09 24.27 23.66
C GLU A 296 35.68 22.96 23.12
N LEU A 297 37.01 22.90 22.94
CA LEU A 297 37.69 21.68 22.49
C LEU A 297 37.51 20.52 23.48
N GLU A 298 37.58 20.78 24.79
CA GLU A 298 37.36 19.76 25.81
C GLU A 298 35.92 19.22 25.76
N GLU A 299 34.93 20.09 25.57
CA GLU A 299 33.52 19.71 25.42
C GLU A 299 33.32 18.82 24.18
N THR A 300 33.80 19.25 23.01
CA THR A 300 33.67 18.46 21.77
C THR A 300 34.40 17.11 21.87
N LEU A 301 35.58 17.06 22.49
CA LEU A 301 36.30 15.80 22.72
C LEU A 301 35.56 14.89 23.69
N GLN A 302 34.91 15.45 24.72
CA GLN A 302 34.09 14.69 25.63
C GLN A 302 32.88 14.08 24.92
N GLU A 303 32.20 14.84 24.05
CA GLU A 303 31.11 14.30 23.21
C GLU A 303 31.60 13.20 22.27
N LYS A 304 32.74 13.41 21.62
CA LYS A 304 33.41 12.39 20.78
C LYS A 304 33.70 11.11 21.56
N SER A 305 34.20 11.23 22.79
CA SER A 305 34.50 10.08 23.66
C SER A 305 33.24 9.28 24.04
N ARG A 306 32.08 9.94 24.05
CA ARG A 306 30.76 9.33 24.28
C ARG A 306 30.11 8.86 22.98
N GLY A 307 30.81 8.97 21.84
CA GLY A 307 30.33 8.56 20.53
C GLY A 307 29.15 9.40 20.02
N TYR A 308 28.99 10.64 20.49
CA TYR A 308 27.89 11.52 20.10
C TYR A 308 26.48 10.92 20.30
N ALA A 309 26.30 10.10 21.33
CA ALA A 309 25.08 9.31 21.56
C ALA A 309 23.77 10.12 21.68
N GLN A 310 23.84 11.42 22.00
CA GLN A 310 22.66 12.28 21.98
C GLN A 310 22.27 12.66 20.55
N GLN A 311 23.24 13.11 19.75
CA GLN A 311 23.03 13.45 18.35
C GLN A 311 22.60 12.24 17.52
N GLN A 312 23.20 11.07 17.77
CA GLN A 312 22.80 9.82 17.12
C GLN A 312 21.32 9.52 17.37
N ARG A 313 20.86 9.59 18.63
CA ARG A 313 19.44 9.39 18.98
C ARG A 313 18.52 10.43 18.36
N GLU A 314 18.98 11.65 18.15
CA GLU A 314 18.20 12.70 17.50
C GLU A 314 18.07 12.46 15.99
N ILE A 315 19.15 12.05 15.33
CA ILE A 315 19.16 11.63 13.93
C ILE A 315 18.26 10.39 13.76
N ASP A 316 18.44 9.34 14.56
CA ASP A 316 17.61 8.13 14.53
C ASP A 316 16.12 8.44 14.71
N ARG A 317 15.79 9.36 15.63
CA ARG A 317 14.40 9.78 15.86
C ARG A 317 13.83 10.52 14.66
N ARG A 318 14.61 11.39 14.01
CA ARG A 318 14.16 12.07 12.79
C ARG A 318 13.93 11.06 11.67
N HIS A 319 14.82 10.10 11.47
CA HIS A 319 14.66 9.07 10.44
C HIS A 319 13.72 7.91 10.84
N ALA A 320 13.04 8.00 11.99
CA ALA A 320 12.05 7.01 12.37
C ALA A 320 10.85 7.08 11.43
N ILE A 321 10.48 5.93 10.85
CA ILE A 321 9.30 5.87 9.99
C ILE A 321 8.03 5.80 10.84
N LYS A 322 6.95 6.42 10.36
CA LYS A 322 5.62 6.29 10.95
C LYS A 322 4.70 5.64 9.91
N VAL A 323 4.12 4.50 10.29
CA VAL A 323 3.14 3.78 9.46
C VAL A 323 1.76 4.04 10.03
N SER A 324 0.85 4.55 9.22
CA SER A 324 -0.56 4.72 9.55
C SER A 324 -1.45 4.01 8.54
N THR A 325 -2.58 3.52 9.01
CA THR A 325 -3.55 2.76 8.20
C THR A 325 -4.93 3.33 8.35
N GLU A 326 -5.66 3.44 7.25
CA GLU A 326 -7.02 3.96 7.22
C GLU A 326 -7.89 3.13 6.25
N PRO A 327 -9.02 2.53 6.68
CA PRO A 327 -9.98 1.95 5.75
C PRO A 327 -10.62 3.07 4.94
N LYS A 328 -10.61 2.95 3.62
CA LYS A 328 -11.21 3.93 2.71
C LYS A 328 -12.59 3.54 2.25
N ALA A 329 -12.75 2.28 1.89
CA ALA A 329 -14.02 1.73 1.46
C ALA A 329 -14.13 0.27 1.88
N PHE A 330 -15.35 -0.23 1.95
CA PHE A 330 -15.59 -1.66 2.08
C PHE A 330 -16.83 -2.11 1.30
N THR A 331 -16.79 -3.33 0.81
CA THR A 331 -17.89 -3.98 0.11
C THR A 331 -18.31 -5.21 0.89
N ILE A 332 -19.59 -5.31 1.20
CA ILE A 332 -20.17 -6.52 1.79
C ILE A 332 -20.36 -7.53 0.64
N VAL A 333 -19.78 -8.70 0.79
CA VAL A 333 -19.78 -9.76 -0.21
C VAL A 333 -20.57 -10.94 0.33
N LEU A 334 -21.76 -11.16 -0.21
CA LEU A 334 -22.52 -12.38 0.01
C LEU A 334 -22.00 -13.43 -0.95
N TYR A 335 -21.70 -14.63 -0.49
CA TYR A 335 -21.20 -15.69 -1.36
C TYR A 335 -21.84 -17.03 -1.03
N GLU A 336 -22.22 -17.77 -2.07
CA GLU A 336 -22.83 -19.08 -1.94
C GLU A 336 -21.78 -20.13 -1.54
N ARG A 337 -22.08 -20.92 -0.51
CA ARG A 337 -21.27 -22.07 -0.10
C ARG A 337 -22.09 -23.35 -0.17
N GLY A 338 -21.45 -24.40 -0.65
CA GLY A 338 -22.08 -25.69 -0.83
C GLY A 338 -21.06 -26.73 -1.24
N GLU A 339 -21.37 -27.47 -2.30
CA GLU A 339 -20.52 -28.54 -2.78
C GLU A 339 -20.50 -28.55 -4.31
N ILE A 340 -19.31 -28.76 -4.87
CA ILE A 340 -19.13 -28.98 -6.29
C ILE A 340 -18.95 -30.47 -6.58
N THR A 341 -19.67 -30.95 -7.58
CA THR A 341 -19.47 -32.27 -8.17
C THR A 341 -18.70 -32.09 -9.47
N LEU A 342 -17.52 -32.69 -9.56
CA LEU A 342 -16.67 -32.67 -10.74
C LEU A 342 -16.73 -34.04 -11.41
N GLU A 343 -17.20 -34.09 -12.65
CA GLU A 343 -17.10 -35.28 -13.49
C GLU A 343 -15.73 -35.33 -14.14
N LEU A 344 -14.96 -36.36 -13.82
CA LEU A 344 -13.59 -36.57 -14.28
C LEU A 344 -13.56 -37.68 -15.33
N ALA A 345 -12.86 -37.46 -16.43
CA ALA A 345 -12.64 -38.45 -17.48
C ALA A 345 -11.16 -38.77 -17.66
N THR A 346 -10.85 -40.05 -17.86
CA THR A 346 -9.50 -40.50 -18.27
C THR A 346 -9.61 -41.76 -19.10
N GLY A 347 -9.08 -41.73 -20.33
CA GLY A 347 -9.03 -42.90 -21.21
C GLY A 347 -10.42 -43.53 -21.49
N GLY A 348 -11.46 -42.71 -21.61
CA GLY A 348 -12.84 -43.15 -21.91
C GLY A 348 -13.63 -43.69 -20.71
N ARG A 349 -13.13 -43.54 -19.49
CA ARG A 349 -13.87 -43.85 -18.25
C ARG A 349 -14.15 -42.56 -17.50
N SER A 350 -15.38 -42.40 -17.02
CA SER A 350 -15.79 -41.27 -16.17
C SER A 350 -15.99 -41.70 -14.72
N THR A 351 -15.69 -40.80 -13.80
CA THR A 351 -15.99 -40.91 -12.35
C THR A 351 -16.28 -39.51 -11.82
N ALA A 352 -17.04 -39.40 -10.73
CA ALA A 352 -17.32 -38.11 -10.10
C ALA A 352 -16.55 -37.98 -8.77
N VAL A 353 -16.07 -36.78 -8.48
CA VAL A 353 -15.55 -36.39 -7.17
C VAL A 353 -16.37 -35.23 -6.61
N ARG A 354 -16.63 -35.26 -5.31
CA ARG A 354 -17.37 -34.19 -4.60
C ARG A 354 -16.41 -33.47 -3.67
N ALA A 355 -16.48 -32.14 -3.66
CA ALA A 355 -15.65 -31.30 -2.80
C ALA A 355 -16.46 -30.12 -2.25
N PRO A 356 -16.27 -29.73 -0.99
CA PRO A 356 -16.79 -28.48 -0.45
C PRO A 356 -16.31 -27.31 -1.30
N TYR A 357 -17.23 -26.43 -1.71
CA TYR A 357 -16.94 -25.35 -2.64
C TYR A 357 -17.70 -24.09 -2.26
N ALA A 358 -17.10 -22.94 -2.50
CA ALA A 358 -17.77 -21.64 -2.39
C ALA A 358 -17.48 -20.79 -3.63
N VAL A 359 -18.49 -20.08 -4.10
CA VAL A 359 -18.39 -19.21 -5.28
C VAL A 359 -17.38 -18.10 -5.01
N GLY A 360 -16.46 -17.87 -5.95
CA GLY A 360 -15.33 -16.94 -5.83
C GLY A 360 -14.20 -17.38 -4.88
N VAL A 361 -14.45 -18.31 -3.96
CA VAL A 361 -13.43 -18.85 -3.05
C VAL A 361 -12.75 -20.09 -3.64
N GLY A 362 -13.49 -20.97 -4.31
CA GLY A 362 -13.01 -22.27 -4.77
C GLY A 362 -13.29 -23.40 -3.76
N VAL A 363 -12.49 -24.46 -3.81
CA VAL A 363 -12.60 -25.59 -2.87
C VAL A 363 -12.19 -25.14 -1.47
N THR A 364 -13.10 -25.26 -0.49
CA THR A 364 -12.92 -24.63 0.84
C THR A 364 -12.22 -25.52 1.85
N ASP A 365 -12.25 -26.84 1.67
CA ASP A 365 -11.71 -27.80 2.63
C ASP A 365 -10.73 -28.78 1.96
N ASP A 366 -9.84 -29.34 2.77
CA ASP A 366 -8.89 -30.36 2.33
C ASP A 366 -9.59 -31.63 1.88
N VAL A 367 -9.39 -32.00 0.61
CA VAL A 367 -9.93 -33.23 0.04
C VAL A 367 -8.91 -34.35 0.21
N GLN A 368 -9.35 -35.50 0.73
CA GLN A 368 -8.51 -36.67 0.93
C GLN A 368 -8.75 -37.74 -0.14
N CYS A 369 -7.70 -38.47 -0.49
CA CYS A 369 -7.81 -39.61 -1.37
C CYS A 369 -8.64 -40.73 -0.71
N GLU A 370 -9.69 -41.20 -1.39
CA GLU A 370 -10.55 -42.28 -0.87
C GLU A 370 -9.78 -43.56 -0.52
N ASN A 371 -8.71 -43.87 -1.27
CA ASN A 371 -7.98 -45.13 -1.12
C ASN A 371 -6.93 -45.11 0.01
N CYS A 372 -6.16 -44.03 0.16
CA CYS A 372 -5.07 -43.98 1.16
C CYS A 372 -5.23 -42.87 2.22
N GLN A 373 -6.31 -42.09 2.18
CA GLN A 373 -6.63 -41.02 3.13
C GLN A 373 -5.55 -39.92 3.24
N LYS A 374 -4.66 -39.83 2.25
CA LYS A 374 -3.71 -38.72 2.15
C LYS A 374 -4.39 -37.53 1.47
N GLN A 375 -4.06 -36.33 1.94
CA GLN A 375 -4.51 -35.08 1.35
C GLN A 375 -4.11 -35.00 -0.13
N LEU A 376 -5.04 -34.54 -0.96
CA LEU A 376 -4.81 -34.20 -2.34
C LEU A 376 -4.21 -32.79 -2.42
N SER A 377 -3.16 -32.64 -3.20
CA SER A 377 -2.48 -31.36 -3.45
C SER A 377 -1.90 -31.36 -4.85
N GLY A 378 -1.31 -30.25 -5.29
CA GLY A 378 -0.56 -30.20 -6.55
C GLY A 378 0.52 -31.29 -6.63
N GLU A 379 1.30 -31.46 -5.54
CA GLU A 379 2.33 -32.51 -5.45
C GLU A 379 1.78 -33.94 -5.32
N ASN A 380 0.50 -34.07 -4.95
CA ASN A 380 -0.19 -35.36 -4.83
C ASN A 380 -1.57 -35.29 -5.52
N PRO A 381 -1.58 -35.14 -6.86
CA PRO A 381 -2.80 -34.86 -7.60
C PRO A 381 -3.69 -36.10 -7.66
N ILE A 382 -4.96 -35.87 -7.99
CA ILE A 382 -5.92 -36.94 -8.21
C ILE A 382 -5.53 -37.79 -9.42
N ARG A 383 -5.92 -39.06 -9.46
CA ARG A 383 -5.78 -39.97 -10.60
C ARG A 383 -6.99 -40.87 -10.70
N VAL A 384 -7.37 -41.22 -11.93
CA VAL A 384 -8.42 -42.21 -12.17
C VAL A 384 -7.77 -43.53 -12.62
N VAL A 385 -7.71 -44.51 -11.72
CA VAL A 385 -7.17 -45.84 -12.01
C VAL A 385 -8.30 -46.86 -11.97
N SER A 386 -8.56 -47.51 -13.11
CA SER A 386 -9.64 -48.51 -13.23
C SER A 386 -11.03 -48.01 -12.82
N GLY A 387 -11.33 -46.72 -13.07
CA GLY A 387 -12.61 -46.10 -12.71
C GLY A 387 -12.77 -45.82 -11.22
N ARG A 388 -11.67 -45.78 -10.47
CA ARG A 388 -11.63 -45.36 -9.07
C ARG A 388 -10.70 -44.17 -8.88
N ILE A 389 -11.06 -43.31 -7.94
CA ILE A 389 -10.26 -42.17 -7.54
C ILE A 389 -9.11 -42.66 -6.66
N CYS A 390 -7.89 -42.30 -7.06
CA CYS A 390 -6.64 -42.56 -6.35
C CYS A 390 -5.82 -41.26 -6.34
N CYS A 391 -4.75 -41.20 -5.54
CA CYS A 391 -3.77 -40.13 -5.63
C CYS A 391 -2.44 -40.67 -6.14
N GLN A 392 -1.51 -39.80 -6.48
CA GLN A 392 -0.16 -40.19 -6.90
C GLN A 392 0.58 -41.05 -5.86
N SER A 393 0.26 -40.90 -4.58
CA SER A 393 0.81 -41.73 -3.49
C SER A 393 0.22 -43.13 -3.40
N CYS A 394 -0.93 -43.41 -4.03
CA CYS A 394 -1.50 -44.75 -4.12
C CYS A 394 -0.73 -45.53 -5.19
N ARG A 395 0.23 -46.33 -4.75
CA ARG A 395 0.92 -47.29 -5.63
C ARG A 395 0.06 -48.50 -5.94
#